data_AF-A0A507QUY0-F1
#
_entry.id   AF-A0A507QUY0-F1
#
_cell.length_a   1.000
_cell.length_b   1.000
_cell.length_c   1.000
_cell.angle_alpha   90.00
_cell.angle_beta   90.00
_cell.angle_gamma   90.00
#
_symmetry.space_group_name_H-M   'P 1'
#
loop_
_entity.id
_entity.type
_entity.pdbx_description
1 polymer ?
#
loop_
_entity_poly.entity_id
_entity_poly.type
_entity_poly.pdbx_seq_one_letter_code
_entity_poly.pdbx_strand_id
1 'polypeptide(L)'
;MALPAPILDSMPKRFLLTLPLGKRMPPLVDRNWMSYRLMTLSRGQLEQQAALKEPDLRRCVGHARLHRHSLELTHRDLMRLIESYAMDEDDEDYDSDEEAVS
;
A
#
# COMPACT_ATOMS: atom_id res chain seq x y z
N MET A 1 -38.89 -28.18 14.79
CA MET A 1 -38.49 -27.04 13.94
C MET A 1 -37.27 -26.40 14.55
N ALA A 2 -36.09 -26.62 13.97
CA ALA A 2 -34.86 -25.91 14.32
C ALA A 2 -34.15 -25.58 13.00
N LEU A 3 -33.85 -24.30 12.81
CA LEU A 3 -33.27 -23.74 11.58
C LEU A 3 -31.83 -24.27 11.37
N PRO A 4 -31.43 -24.60 10.14
CA PRO A 4 -30.03 -24.89 9.85
C PRO A 4 -29.24 -23.58 9.75
N ALA A 5 -28.16 -23.46 10.53
CA ALA A 5 -27.20 -22.38 10.42
C ALA A 5 -26.37 -22.54 9.12
N PRO A 6 -26.20 -21.49 8.31
CA PRO A 6 -25.22 -21.54 7.25
C PRO A 6 -24.17 -20.42 7.37
N ILE A 7 -22.93 -20.80 7.03
CA ILE A 7 -21.85 -19.93 6.53
C ILE A 7 -21.06 -19.20 7.62
N LEU A 8 -20.18 -19.93 8.32
CA LEU A 8 -18.97 -19.35 8.90
C LEU A 8 -17.68 -19.92 8.31
N ASP A 9 -17.76 -20.68 7.21
CA ASP A 9 -16.60 -21.44 6.67
C ASP A 9 -16.12 -20.97 5.29
N SER A 10 -16.42 -19.73 4.91
CA SER A 10 -15.88 -19.14 3.68
C SER A 10 -15.51 -17.67 3.88
N MET A 11 -14.61 -17.44 4.85
CA MET A 11 -13.77 -16.25 4.83
C MET A 11 -12.32 -16.66 5.04
N PRO A 12 -11.36 -16.15 4.25
CA PRO A 12 -9.96 -16.43 4.48
C PRO A 12 -9.59 -15.91 5.88
N LYS A 13 -9.13 -16.82 6.75
CA LYS A 13 -8.70 -16.60 8.15
C LYS A 13 -7.45 -15.69 8.28
N ARG A 14 -7.18 -14.84 7.28
CA ARG A 14 -6.06 -13.89 7.24
C ARG A 14 -6.45 -12.48 7.69
N PHE A 15 -7.73 -12.26 8.03
CA PHE A 15 -8.26 -10.95 8.43
C PHE A 15 -8.48 -10.77 9.95
N LEU A 16 -8.17 -11.77 10.77
CA LEU A 16 -8.09 -11.55 12.22
C LEU A 16 -6.72 -10.95 12.58
N LEU A 17 -6.54 -9.67 12.26
CA LEU A 17 -5.52 -8.84 12.89
C LEU A 17 -5.98 -8.45 14.30
N THR A 18 -6.04 -9.42 15.21
CA THR A 18 -5.89 -9.12 16.64
C THR A 18 -4.40 -8.92 16.89
N LEU A 19 -3.89 -7.73 16.53
CA LEU A 19 -2.59 -7.28 17.02
C LEU A 19 -2.78 -6.88 18.48
N PRO A 20 -2.09 -7.52 19.45
CA PRO A 20 -2.17 -7.10 20.84
C PRO A 20 -1.73 -5.64 20.95
N LEU A 21 -2.64 -4.81 21.43
CA LEU A 21 -2.50 -3.38 21.69
C LEU A 21 -1.44 -3.18 22.80
N GLY A 22 -0.15 -3.25 22.47
CA GLY A 22 0.89 -3.16 23.50
C GLY A 22 2.34 -3.20 23.04
N LYS A 23 2.63 -3.35 21.74
CA LYS A 23 3.99 -3.26 21.22
C LYS A 23 4.02 -2.13 20.22
N ARG A 24 4.59 -0.97 20.63
CA ARG A 24 4.89 0.14 19.73
C ARG A 24 5.54 -0.45 18.48
N MET A 25 4.86 -0.31 17.34
CA MET A 25 5.45 -0.63 16.04
C MET A 25 6.81 0.09 15.98
N PRO A 26 7.90 -0.58 15.59
CA PRO A 26 9.18 0.08 15.46
C PRO A 26 9.00 1.29 14.52
N PRO A 27 9.61 2.45 14.84
CA PRO A 27 9.71 3.52 13.85
C PRO A 27 10.46 2.90 12.67
N LEU A 28 9.99 3.15 11.44
CA LEU A 28 10.50 2.54 10.20
C LEU A 28 9.91 1.16 9.84
N VAL A 29 8.60 0.97 9.97
CA VAL A 29 7.93 0.20 8.90
C VAL A 29 8.06 1.07 7.67
N ASP A 30 8.95 0.69 6.76
CA ASP A 30 9.05 1.23 5.40
C ASP A 30 7.65 1.28 4.80
N ARG A 31 7.03 2.45 4.89
CA ARG A 31 5.57 2.63 4.77
C ARG A 31 5.14 2.78 3.31
N ASN A 32 6.11 2.86 2.40
CA ASN A 32 5.96 3.07 0.97
C ASN A 32 5.11 1.97 0.30
N TRP A 33 5.31 0.70 0.68
CA TRP A 33 4.69 -0.40 -0.05
C TRP A 33 3.23 -0.71 0.35
N MET A 34 2.71 -0.10 1.43
CA MET A 34 1.32 -0.31 1.87
C MET A 34 0.32 0.25 0.87
N SER A 35 0.54 1.49 0.43
CA SER A 35 -0.28 2.17 -0.58
C SER A 35 -0.33 1.36 -1.87
N TYR A 36 0.84 0.90 -2.33
CA TYR A 36 0.99 0.11 -3.55
C TYR A 36 0.27 -1.25 -3.49
N ARG A 37 0.37 -1.95 -2.34
CA ARG A 37 -0.33 -3.23 -2.17
C ARG A 37 -1.84 -3.05 -2.12
N LEU A 38 -2.32 -2.02 -1.42
CA LEU A 38 -3.75 -1.70 -1.41
C LEU A 38 -4.27 -1.37 -2.80
N MET A 39 -3.53 -0.56 -3.57
CA MET A 39 -3.84 -0.23 -4.96
C MET A 39 -4.00 -1.49 -5.82
N THR A 40 -3.04 -2.41 -5.73
CA THR A 40 -3.03 -3.66 -6.50
C THR A 40 -4.17 -4.58 -6.09
N LEU A 41 -4.40 -4.75 -4.79
CA LEU A 41 -5.46 -5.60 -4.26
C LEU A 41 -6.85 -5.08 -4.62
N SER A 42 -7.10 -3.78 -4.46
CA SER A 42 -8.39 -3.17 -4.79
C SER A 42 -8.70 -3.27 -6.28
N ARG A 43 -7.67 -3.19 -7.14
CA ARG A 43 -7.82 -3.40 -8.59
C ARG A 43 -8.22 -4.85 -8.88
N GLY A 44 -7.50 -5.83 -8.32
CA GLY A 44 -7.83 -7.24 -8.52
C GLY A 44 -9.24 -7.59 -8.01
N GLN A 45 -9.66 -7.02 -6.88
CA GLN A 45 -11.02 -7.20 -6.37
C GLN A 45 -12.08 -6.53 -7.26
N LEU A 46 -11.79 -5.34 -7.81
CA LEU A 46 -12.67 -4.71 -8.79
C LEU A 46 -12.84 -5.58 -10.03
N GLU A 47 -11.74 -6.06 -10.60
CA GLU A 47 -11.74 -6.95 -11.78
C GLU A 47 -12.52 -8.24 -11.49
N GLN A 48 -12.32 -8.86 -10.33
CA GLN A 48 -13.06 -10.05 -9.91
C GLN A 48 -14.56 -9.80 -9.74
N GLN A 49 -14.96 -8.70 -9.08
CA GLN A 49 -16.37 -8.36 -8.91
C GLN A 49 -17.04 -8.02 -10.24
N ALA A 50 -16.34 -7.32 -11.13
CA ALA A 50 -16.84 -6.95 -12.45
C ALA A 50 -16.97 -8.15 -13.41
N ALA A 51 -16.18 -9.21 -13.21
CA ALA A 51 -16.25 -10.44 -14.00
C ALA A 51 -17.36 -11.40 -13.56
N LEU A 52 -18.06 -11.13 -12.45
CA LEU A 52 -19.21 -11.93 -12.02
C LEU A 52 -20.37 -11.77 -13.02
N LYS A 53 -21.12 -12.86 -13.23
CA LYS A 53 -22.33 -12.85 -14.08
C LYS A 53 -23.38 -11.85 -13.58
N GLU A 54 -23.45 -11.65 -12.27
CA GLU A 54 -24.27 -10.63 -11.60
C GLU A 54 -23.36 -9.79 -10.68
N PRO A 55 -22.80 -8.68 -11.18
CA PRO A 55 -21.85 -7.87 -10.43
C PRO A 55 -22.56 -7.00 -9.37
N ASP A 56 -22.06 -7.02 -8.13
CA ASP A 56 -22.50 -6.08 -7.10
C ASP A 56 -21.88 -4.69 -7.37
N LEU A 57 -22.68 -3.81 -7.97
CA LEU A 57 -22.27 -2.45 -8.32
C LEU A 57 -21.79 -1.64 -7.12
N ARG A 58 -22.32 -1.88 -5.91
CA ARG A 58 -21.89 -1.17 -4.70
C ARG A 58 -20.47 -1.57 -4.32
N ARG A 59 -20.15 -2.87 -4.42
CA ARG A 59 -18.80 -3.38 -4.20
C ARG A 59 -17.84 -2.87 -5.26
N CYS A 60 -18.24 -2.88 -6.54
CA CYS A 60 -17.41 -2.34 -7.63
C CYS A 60 -17.06 -0.86 -7.40
N VAL A 61 -18.04 -0.03 -7.06
CA VAL A 61 -17.79 1.39 -6.75
C VAL A 61 -16.90 1.54 -5.51
N GLY A 62 -17.08 0.71 -4.49
CA GLY A 62 -16.22 0.67 -3.31
C GLY A 62 -14.76 0.38 -3.66
N HIS A 63 -14.51 -0.69 -4.43
CA HIS A 63 -13.16 -1.05 -4.87
C HIS A 63 -12.55 0.00 -5.80
N ALA A 64 -13.33 0.61 -6.69
CA ALA A 64 -12.86 1.67 -7.58
C ALA A 64 -12.42 2.93 -6.80
N ARG A 65 -13.18 3.34 -5.79
CA ARG A 65 -12.83 4.47 -4.92
C ARG A 65 -11.57 4.19 -4.11
N LEU A 66 -11.49 3.00 -3.52
CA LEU A 66 -10.31 2.57 -2.77
C LEU A 66 -9.07 2.50 -3.66
N HIS A 67 -9.21 1.98 -4.88
CA HIS A 67 -8.12 1.91 -5.85
C HIS A 67 -7.60 3.29 -6.21
N ARG A 68 -8.49 4.23 -6.54
CA ARG A 68 -8.10 5.61 -6.89
C ARG A 68 -7.33 6.28 -5.76
N HIS A 69 -7.83 6.16 -4.53
CA HIS A 69 -7.16 6.75 -3.37
C HIS A 69 -5.79 6.12 -3.12
N SER A 70 -5.69 4.79 -3.21
CA SER A 70 -4.45 4.06 -2.99
C SER A 70 -3.41 4.35 -4.09
N LEU A 71 -3.87 4.56 -5.33
CA LEU A 71 -3.04 4.99 -6.46
C LEU A 71 -2.45 6.39 -6.23
N GLU A 72 -3.26 7.35 -5.78
CA GLU A 72 -2.80 8.71 -5.45
C GLU A 72 -1.72 8.69 -4.35
N LEU A 73 -1.91 7.84 -3.32
CA LEU A 73 -0.92 7.66 -2.25
C LEU A 73 0.36 7.03 -2.79
N THR A 74 0.25 5.94 -3.56
CA THR A 74 1.38 5.24 -4.19
C THR A 74 2.19 6.18 -5.07
N HIS A 75 1.51 6.99 -5.89
CA HIS A 75 2.16 7.96 -6.74
C HIS A 75 2.96 8.98 -5.92
N ARG A 76 2.36 9.49 -4.83
CA ARG A 76 3.07 10.42 -3.93
C ARG A 76 4.28 9.77 -3.26
N ASP A 77 4.15 8.52 -2.84
CA ASP A 77 5.24 7.77 -2.22
C ASP A 77 6.38 7.55 -3.24
N LEU A 78 6.06 7.26 -4.51
CA LEU A 78 7.04 7.13 -5.58
C LEU A 78 7.72 8.47 -5.91
N MET A 79 6.97 9.57 -6.00
CA MET A 79 7.55 10.90 -6.28
C MET A 79 8.54 11.31 -5.19
N ARG A 80 8.22 11.06 -3.91
CA ARG A 80 9.14 11.32 -2.80
C ARG A 80 10.41 10.48 -2.87
N LEU A 81 10.26 9.21 -3.29
CA LEU A 81 11.41 8.33 -3.48
C LEU A 81 12.34 8.84 -4.60
N ILE A 82 11.76 9.29 -5.71
CA ILE A 82 12.53 9.89 -6.82
C ILE A 82 13.22 11.18 -6.35
N GLU A 83 12.51 12.03 -5.63
CA GLU A 83 13.06 13.27 -5.08
C GLU A 83 14.20 13.00 -4.09
N SER A 84 14.09 11.97 -3.23
CA SER A 84 15.21 11.60 -2.34
C SER A 84 16.45 11.16 -3.11
N TYR A 85 16.28 10.40 -4.20
CA TYR A 85 17.43 10.01 -5.04
C TYR A 85 18.06 11.18 -5.79
N ALA A 86 17.27 12.18 -6.19
CA ALA A 86 17.79 13.36 -6.88
C ALA A 86 18.61 14.28 -5.96
N MET A 87 18.28 14.33 -4.66
CA MET A 87 19.02 15.15 -3.69
C MET A 87 20.31 14.49 -3.20
N ASP A 88 20.40 13.15 -3.27
CA ASP A 88 21.61 12.41 -2.89
C ASP A 88 22.76 12.56 -3.94
N GLU A 89 22.47 12.99 -5.18
CA GLU A 89 23.49 13.20 -6.25
C GLU A 89 24.15 14.60 -6.22
N ASP A 90 23.53 15.61 -5.58
CA ASP A 90 24.04 17.00 -5.56
C ASP A 90 24.96 17.30 -4.35
N ASP A 91 25.15 16.36 -3.41
CA ASP A 91 25.99 16.52 -2.21
C ASP A 91 27.47 16.07 -2.42
N GLU A 92 27.87 15.71 -3.65
CA GLU A 92 29.25 15.27 -3.99
C GLU A 92 30.18 16.39 -4.53
N ASP A 93 30.00 17.66 -4.16
CA ASP A 93 30.95 18.70 -4.63
C ASP A 93 31.12 19.89 -3.68
N TYR A 94 31.81 19.70 -2.55
CA TYR A 94 32.52 20.78 -1.83
C TYR A 94 33.68 20.22 -0.97
N ASP A 95 34.83 19.97 -1.60
CA ASP A 95 36.13 20.26 -0.96
C ASP A 95 37.18 20.60 -2.04
N SER A 96 37.19 21.87 -2.43
CA SER A 96 38.16 22.49 -3.34
C SER A 96 39.33 23.05 -2.50
N ASP A 97 40.50 22.45 -2.75
CA ASP A 97 41.86 23.01 -2.79
C ASP A 97 42.52 23.60 -1.52
N GLU A 98 43.69 23.08 -1.11
CA GLU A 98 44.95 23.85 -0.94
C GLU A 98 46.20 22.94 -0.71
N GLU A 99 47.22 23.15 -1.57
CA GLU A 99 48.68 23.12 -1.33
C GLU A 99 49.36 21.89 -0.67
N ALA A 100 50.12 21.12 -1.48
CA ALA A 100 51.42 20.58 -1.06
C ALA A 100 52.31 20.25 -2.28
N VAL A 101 52.91 21.27 -2.90
CA VAL A 101 54.17 21.11 -3.63
C VAL A 101 55.31 21.37 -2.65
N SER A 102 56.05 20.31 -2.29
CA SER A 102 57.47 20.36 -1.89
C SER A 102 58.10 18.98 -1.93
#